data_AF-A0A7T5R7N9-F1
#
_entry.id   AF-A0A7T5R7N9-F1
#
_cell.length_a   1.000
_cell.length_b   1.000
_cell.length_c   1.000
_cell.angle_alpha   90.00
_cell.angle_beta   90.00
_cell.angle_gamma   90.00
#
_symmetry.space_group_name_H-M   'P 1'
#
loop_
_entity.id
_entity.type
_entity.pdbx_description
1 polymer ?
#
loop_
_entity_poly.entity_id
_entity_poly.type
_entity_poly.pdbx_seq_one_letter_code
_entity_poly.pdbx_strand_id
1 'polypeptide(L)'
;MTEKEGVNNEAEKLNEIVDALSAINNDPAVPKSVREKVKNSIETLNQENLDLAVKINKSLQELEEITENQGIPAYTKTQIWGAVSLLESVPVEQ
;
A
#
# COMPACT_ATOMS: atom_id res chain seq x y z
N MET A 1 -3.13 -14.79 32.43
CA MET A 1 -3.59 -13.39 32.44
C MET A 1 -2.76 -12.72 31.34
N THR A 2 -3.11 -12.92 30.06
CA THR A 2 -3.92 -12.00 29.22
C THR A 2 -3.35 -10.57 29.31
N GLU A 3 -2.87 -9.94 28.23
CA GLU A 3 -3.50 -9.75 26.93
C GLU A 3 -2.52 -9.61 25.75
N LYS A 4 -3.06 -9.85 24.56
CA LYS A 4 -2.44 -9.71 23.25
C LYS A 4 -2.29 -8.21 22.89
N GLU A 5 -1.10 -7.64 22.99
CA GLU A 5 -0.83 -6.28 22.44
C GLU A 5 -0.21 -6.30 21.02
N GLY A 6 0.14 -7.46 20.48
CA GLY A 6 0.77 -7.57 19.16
C GLY A 6 -0.17 -7.37 17.96
N VAL A 7 -1.46 -7.70 18.10
CA VAL A 7 -2.37 -7.90 16.95
C VAL A 7 -2.99 -6.58 16.43
N ASN A 8 -2.99 -5.50 17.22
CA ASN A 8 -3.62 -4.24 16.81
C ASN A 8 -2.74 -3.39 15.90
N ASN A 9 -1.41 -3.44 16.05
CA ASN A 9 -0.51 -2.54 15.31
C ASN A 9 -0.42 -2.85 13.81
N GLU A 10 -0.45 -4.12 13.41
CA GLU A 10 -0.31 -4.49 11.99
C GLU A 10 -1.56 -4.10 11.18
N ALA A 11 -2.74 -4.40 11.72
CA ALA A 11 -4.02 -4.05 11.10
C ALA A 11 -4.21 -2.52 11.03
N GLU A 12 -3.82 -1.79 12.08
CA GLU A 12 -3.85 -0.32 12.05
C GLU A 12 -2.89 0.26 11.01
N LYS A 13 -1.66 -0.26 10.91
CA LYS A 13 -0.71 0.14 9.86
C LYS A 13 -1.24 -0.17 8.46
N LEU A 14 -1.84 -1.34 8.26
CA LEU A 14 -2.44 -1.70 6.97
C LEU A 14 -3.59 -0.77 6.60
N ASN A 15 -4.44 -0.38 7.55
CA ASN A 15 -5.49 0.59 7.31
C ASN A 15 -4.91 1.95 6.93
N GLU A 16 -3.86 2.42 7.63
CA GLU A 16 -3.17 3.67 7.28
C GLU A 16 -2.61 3.64 5.86
N ILE A 17 -2.00 2.53 5.46
CA ILE A 17 -1.50 2.32 4.10
C ILE A 17 -2.65 2.33 3.08
N VAL A 18 -3.73 1.61 3.37
CA VAL A 18 -4.92 1.54 2.49
C VAL A 18 -5.56 2.92 2.34
N ASP A 19 -5.62 3.73 3.40
CA ASP A 19 -6.14 5.09 3.36
C ASP A 19 -5.23 6.01 2.52
N ALA A 20 -3.92 5.91 2.69
CA ALA A 20 -2.95 6.66 1.89
C ALA A 20 -3.05 6.32 0.39
N LEU A 21 -3.16 5.03 0.05
CA LEU A 21 -3.37 4.57 -1.32
C LEU A 21 -4.75 4.99 -1.86
N SER A 22 -5.79 4.94 -1.02
CA SER A 22 -7.15 5.35 -1.40
C SER A 22 -7.22 6.84 -1.73
N ALA A 23 -6.47 7.69 -1.02
CA ALA A 23 -6.36 9.11 -1.34
C ALA A 23 -5.80 9.33 -2.76
N ILE A 24 -4.77 8.56 -3.15
CA ILE A 24 -4.20 8.60 -4.51
C ILE A 24 -5.22 8.09 -5.54
N ASN A 25 -5.92 6.99 -5.24
CA ASN A 25 -6.91 6.41 -6.13
C ASN A 25 -8.15 7.33 -6.32
N ASN A 26 -8.46 8.19 -5.37
CA ASN A 26 -9.59 9.12 -5.47
C ASN A 26 -9.22 10.49 -6.06
N ASP A 27 -7.93 10.73 -6.34
CA ASP A 27 -7.47 11.99 -6.92
C ASP A 27 -7.74 12.03 -8.44
N PRO A 28 -8.57 12.97 -8.93
CA PRO A 28 -8.85 13.12 -10.36
C PRO A 28 -7.63 13.56 -11.18
N ALA A 29 -6.63 14.21 -10.56
CA ALA A 29 -5.39 14.64 -11.22
C ALA A 29 -4.43 13.46 -11.50
N VAL A 30 -4.63 12.31 -10.86
CA VAL A 30 -3.84 11.10 -11.08
C VAL A 30 -4.30 10.40 -12.38
N PRO A 31 -3.39 9.94 -13.26
CA PRO A 31 -3.77 9.20 -14.45
C PRO A 31 -4.57 7.92 -14.14
N LYS A 32 -5.54 7.57 -14.99
CA LYS A 32 -6.40 6.38 -14.79
C LYS A 32 -5.60 5.10 -14.60
N SER A 33 -4.53 4.91 -15.38
CA SER A 33 -3.65 3.74 -15.29
C SER A 33 -2.97 3.61 -13.92
N VAL A 34 -2.55 4.74 -13.34
CA VAL A 34 -1.97 4.79 -12.00
C VAL A 34 -3.03 4.45 -10.96
N ARG A 35 -4.22 5.05 -11.04
CA ARG A 35 -5.34 4.72 -10.14
C ARG A 35 -5.71 3.24 -10.18
N GLU A 36 -5.76 2.63 -11.36
CA GLU A 36 -6.05 1.20 -11.52
C GLU A 36 -5.00 0.33 -10.81
N LYS A 37 -3.71 0.63 -10.95
CA LYS A 37 -2.64 -0.10 -10.24
C LYS A 37 -2.69 0.10 -8.72
N VAL A 38 -2.91 1.34 -8.27
CA VAL A 38 -3.10 1.64 -6.83
C VAL A 38 -4.30 0.87 -6.26
N LYS A 39 -5.40 0.79 -7.01
CA LYS A 39 -6.57 0.00 -6.64
C LYS A 39 -6.24 -1.49 -6.51
N ASN A 40 -5.44 -2.04 -7.41
CA ASN A 40 -5.00 -3.43 -7.32
C ASN A 40 -4.13 -3.68 -6.06
N SER A 41 -3.26 -2.73 -5.70
CA SER A 41 -2.49 -2.81 -4.43
C SER A 41 -3.43 -2.80 -3.22
N ILE A 42 -4.43 -1.92 -3.19
CA ILE A 42 -5.44 -1.88 -2.10
C ILE A 42 -6.20 -3.21 -2.02
N GLU A 43 -6.66 -3.75 -3.15
CA GLU A 43 -7.35 -5.03 -3.18
C GLU A 43 -6.46 -6.15 -2.65
N THR A 44 -5.18 -6.17 -3.05
CA THR A 44 -4.17 -7.15 -2.59
C THR A 44 -3.97 -7.10 -1.07
N LEU A 45 -3.87 -5.90 -0.48
CA LEU A 45 -3.73 -5.73 0.97
C LEU A 45 -4.96 -6.24 1.74
N ASN A 46 -6.14 -6.16 1.14
CA ASN A 46 -7.40 -6.62 1.71
C ASN A 46 -7.70 -8.12 1.46
N GLN A 47 -6.86 -8.84 0.72
CA GLN A 47 -7.09 -10.27 0.45
C GLN A 47 -6.89 -11.11 1.71
N GLU A 48 -7.97 -11.63 2.31
CA GLU A 48 -7.90 -12.45 3.54
C GLU A 48 -7.18 -13.79 3.36
N ASN A 49 -7.08 -14.29 2.12
CA ASN A 49 -6.48 -15.57 1.78
C ASN A 49 -4.97 -15.54 1.52
N LEU A 50 -4.32 -14.38 1.65
CA LEU A 50 -2.87 -14.23 1.50
C LEU A 50 -2.21 -13.97 2.84
N ASP A 51 -1.00 -14.49 3.02
CA ASP A 51 -0.14 -14.13 4.15
C ASP A 51 0.28 -12.67 4.06
N LEU A 52 0.45 -12.02 5.22
CA LEU A 52 0.82 -10.60 5.32
C LEU A 52 2.07 -10.27 4.50
N ALA A 53 3.11 -11.09 4.60
CA ALA A 53 4.34 -10.94 3.82
C ALA A 53 4.09 -10.99 2.31
N VAL A 54 3.20 -11.87 1.85
CA VAL A 54 2.84 -11.98 0.43
C VAL A 54 2.07 -10.74 -0.03
N LYS A 55 1.14 -10.23 0.79
CA LYS A 55 0.38 -9.00 0.47
C LYS A 55 1.31 -7.79 0.34
N ILE A 56 2.23 -7.62 1.28
CA ILE A 56 3.20 -6.51 1.29
C ILE A 56 4.10 -6.61 0.05
N ASN A 57 4.73 -7.76 -0.19
CA ASN A 57 5.64 -7.94 -1.33
C ASN A 57 4.96 -7.69 -2.69
N LYS A 58 3.71 -8.15 -2.87
CA LYS A 58 2.95 -7.89 -4.09
C LYS A 58 2.60 -6.41 -4.24
N SER A 59 2.20 -5.77 -3.14
CA SER A 59 1.83 -4.36 -3.15
C SER A 59 3.04 -3.47 -3.44
N LEU A 60 4.20 -3.76 -2.84
CA LEU A 60 5.46 -3.07 -3.12
C LEU A 60 5.84 -3.15 -4.60
N GLN A 61 5.81 -4.35 -5.19
CA GLN A 61 6.11 -4.54 -6.62
C GLN A 61 5.18 -3.71 -7.52
N GLU A 62 3.86 -3.74 -7.26
CA GLU A 62 2.91 -2.93 -8.04
C GLU A 62 3.20 -1.42 -7.90
N LEU A 63 3.50 -0.94 -6.69
CA LEU A 63 3.80 0.47 -6.44
C LEU A 63 5.12 0.92 -7.07
N GLU A 64 6.14 0.06 -7.08
CA GLU A 64 7.42 0.31 -7.74
C GLU A 64 7.22 0.47 -9.26
N GLU A 65 6.51 -0.46 -9.90
CA GLU A 65 6.17 -0.40 -11.34
C GLU A 65 5.43 0.89 -11.73
N ILE A 66 4.60 1.43 -10.82
CA ILE A 66 3.98 2.73 -11.01
C ILE A 66 5.07 3.79 -11.09
N THR A 67 5.95 3.89 -10.09
CA THR A 67 6.94 4.98 -10.02
C THR A 67 7.94 5.00 -11.19
N GLU A 68 8.20 3.84 -11.79
CA GLU A 68 9.02 3.66 -13.00
C GLU A 68 8.35 4.16 -14.29
N ASN A 69 7.01 4.24 -14.32
CA ASN A 69 6.29 4.70 -15.50
C ASN A 69 6.49 6.21 -15.76
N GLN A 70 6.71 6.57 -17.02
CA GLN A 70 6.80 7.96 -17.46
C GLN A 70 5.38 8.58 -17.51
N GLY A 71 5.21 9.78 -16.95
CA GLY A 71 3.93 10.52 -16.99
C GLY A 71 3.20 10.68 -15.65
N ILE A 72 3.79 10.26 -14.54
CA ILE A 72 3.20 10.43 -13.21
C ILE A 72 3.57 11.80 -12.61
N PRO A 73 2.59 12.54 -12.05
CA PRO A 73 2.87 13.79 -11.34
C PRO A 73 3.86 13.59 -10.18
N ALA A 74 4.77 14.54 -9.99
CA ALA A 74 5.78 14.47 -8.93
C ALA A 74 5.16 14.31 -7.54
N TYR A 75 4.06 15.02 -7.27
CA TYR A 75 3.30 14.90 -6.03
C TYR A 75 2.80 13.47 -5.79
N THR A 76 2.23 12.83 -6.81
CA THR A 76 1.77 11.43 -6.74
C THR A 76 2.93 10.48 -6.48
N LYS A 77 4.11 10.71 -7.08
CA LYS A 77 5.30 9.91 -6.77
C LYS A 77 5.67 10.03 -5.29
N THR A 78 5.66 11.23 -4.71
CA THR A 78 5.94 11.42 -3.28
C THR A 78 4.92 10.70 -2.39
N GLN A 79 3.64 10.72 -2.75
CA GLN A 79 2.61 9.97 -2.01
C GLN A 79 2.84 8.46 -2.07
N ILE A 80 3.17 7.92 -3.25
CA ILE A 80 3.48 6.49 -3.42
C ILE A 80 4.72 6.12 -2.60
N TRP A 81 5.77 6.92 -2.64
CA TRP A 81 6.97 6.72 -1.83
C TRP A 81 6.65 6.66 -0.33
N GLY A 82 5.77 7.53 0.16
CA GLY A 82 5.28 7.47 1.54
C GLY A 82 4.56 6.16 1.85
N ALA A 83 3.66 5.70 0.98
CA ALA A 83 2.97 4.43 1.14
C ALA A 83 3.92 3.22 1.11
N VAL A 84 4.94 3.24 0.25
CA VAL A 84 6.01 2.23 0.20
C VAL A 84 6.78 2.19 1.52
N SER A 85 7.23 3.34 2.04
CA SER A 85 7.92 3.39 3.33
C SER A 85 7.06 2.89 4.49
N LEU A 86 5.75 3.16 4.47
CA LEU A 86 4.82 2.62 5.46
C LEU A 86 4.71 1.10 5.36
N LEU A 87 4.58 0.56 4.14
CA LEU A 87 4.57 -0.89 3.86
C LEU A 87 5.84 -1.58 4.36
N GLU A 88 7.01 -1.02 4.08
CA GLU A 88 8.31 -1.54 4.55
C GLU A 88 8.45 -1.48 6.08
N SER A 89 7.74 -0.57 6.74
CA SER A 89 7.73 -0.44 8.20
C SER A 89 6.88 -1.50 8.91
N VAL A 90 6.06 -2.26 8.17
CA VAL A 90 5.22 -3.31 8.74
C VAL A 90 6.13 -4.49 9.12
N PRO A 91 6.15 -4.89 10.40
CA PRO A 91 6.97 -6.03 10.82
C PRO A 91 6.40 -7.31 10.20
N VAL A 92 7.15 -7.91 9.28
CA VAL A 92 6.87 -9.23 8.72
C VAL A 92 7.96 -10.18 9.17
N GLU A 93 7.58 -11.22 9.91
CA GLU A 93 8.49 -12.33 10.25
C GLU A 93 8.95 -12.98 8.93
N GLN A 94 10.27 -12.95 8.71
CA GLN A 94 10.96 -13.50 7.53
C GLN A 94 11.14 -15.01 7.65
#